data_AF-A0A0S7EHL2-F1
#
_entry.id   AF-A0A0S7EHL2-F1
#
_cell.length_a   1.000
_cell.length_b   1.000
_cell.length_c   1.000
_cell.angle_alpha   90.00
_cell.angle_beta   90.00
_cell.angle_gamma   90.00
#
_symmetry.space_group_name_H-M   'P 1'
#
loop_
_entity.id
_entity.type
_entity.pdbx_description
1 polymer ?
#
loop_
_entity_poly.entity_id
_entity_poly.type
_entity_poly.pdbx_seq_one_letter_code
_entity_poly.pdbx_strand_id
1 'polypeptide(L)'
;IFVENGEHCDFTVLRNMLIRTHMQDLKDVTNNVHYENYRSKKLAAVTCNGVDTSKAKGQLTKSPLAQMEEERREHVMKMKKMEAEMEQVFEMKVKEKKQKLKDSESELERRHEQMKRNLEAQYKELEEKRRVFEDEKANWEAQQRILEQQKLDASKTMEKNKKKGKIF
;
A
#
# COMPACT_ATOMS: atom_id res chain seq x y z
N ILE A 1 -76.01 37.18 -38.87
CA ILE A 1 -76.03 36.92 -37.42
C ILE A 1 -74.97 37.82 -36.80
N PHE A 2 -75.37 38.81 -36.00
CA PHE A 2 -74.44 39.70 -35.32
C PHE A 2 -73.94 39.00 -34.04
N VAL A 3 -72.65 38.68 -33.98
CA VAL A 3 -72.07 37.81 -32.94
C VAL A 3 -72.05 38.48 -31.55
N GLU A 4 -72.18 39.80 -31.49
CA GLU A 4 -72.29 40.53 -30.23
C GLU A 4 -73.75 40.74 -29.79
N ASN A 5 -74.75 40.30 -30.56
CA ASN A 5 -76.15 40.31 -30.14
C ASN A 5 -76.43 39.13 -29.20
N GLY A 6 -76.69 39.44 -27.93
CA GLY A 6 -76.99 38.44 -26.89
C GLY A 6 -78.28 37.64 -27.12
N GLU A 7 -79.13 38.03 -28.06
CA GLU A 7 -80.31 37.24 -28.47
C GLU A 7 -79.97 36.11 -29.47
N HIS A 8 -78.77 36.11 -30.04
CA HIS A 8 -78.37 35.14 -31.07
C HIS A 8 -77.26 34.18 -30.64
N CYS A 9 -76.40 34.56 -29.70
CA CYS A 9 -75.41 33.65 -29.11
C CYS A 9 -74.82 34.19 -27.80
N ASP A 10 -74.32 33.27 -26.97
CA ASP A 10 -73.69 33.58 -25.67
C ASP A 10 -72.23 34.02 -25.79
N PHE A 11 -71.77 34.38 -26.99
CA PHE A 11 -70.37 34.72 -27.25
C PHE A 11 -69.88 35.86 -26.35
N THR A 12 -70.70 36.90 -26.18
CA THR A 12 -70.39 38.04 -25.31
C THR A 12 -70.23 37.61 -23.85
N VAL A 13 -71.06 36.67 -23.37
CA VAL A 13 -71.00 36.14 -22.00
C VAL A 13 -69.73 35.30 -21.81
N LEU A 14 -69.45 34.39 -22.74
CA LEU A 14 -68.26 33.54 -22.71
C LEU A 14 -66.97 34.37 -22.77
N ARG A 15 -66.90 35.37 -23.65
CA ARG A 15 -65.76 36.30 -23.73
C ARG A 15 -65.56 37.02 -22.40
N ASN A 16 -66.63 37.60 -21.83
CA ASN A 16 -66.53 38.31 -20.56
C ASN A 16 -66.07 37.39 -19.42
N MET A 17 -66.56 36.15 -19.39
CA MET A 17 -66.12 35.15 -18.44
C MET A 17 -64.62 34.87 -18.59
N LEU A 18 -64.18 34.47 -19.78
CA LEU A 18 -62.81 34.01 -20.03
C LEU A 18 -61.77 35.11 -19.88
N ILE A 19 -62.03 36.32 -20.39
CA ILE A 19 -60.99 37.35 -20.50
C ILE A 19 -61.17 38.58 -19.61
N ARG A 20 -62.38 38.87 -19.12
CA ARG A 20 -62.61 40.04 -18.25
C ARG A 20 -62.67 39.71 -16.77
N THR A 21 -63.17 38.53 -16.42
CA THR A 21 -63.51 38.20 -15.02
C THR A 21 -62.71 37.02 -14.47
N HIS A 22 -62.65 35.89 -15.18
CA HIS A 22 -62.14 34.62 -14.63
C HIS A 22 -60.78 34.19 -15.20
N MET A 23 -60.09 35.03 -15.98
CA MET A 23 -58.80 34.66 -16.58
C MET A 23 -57.76 34.29 -15.51
N GLN A 24 -57.72 35.05 -14.42
CA GLN A 24 -56.75 34.83 -13.36
C GLN A 24 -57.02 33.52 -12.61
N ASP A 25 -58.28 33.24 -12.27
CA ASP A 25 -58.70 31.98 -11.65
C ASP A 25 -58.35 30.77 -12.53
N LEU A 26 -58.56 30.87 -13.85
CA LEU A 26 -58.19 29.81 -14.80
C LEU A 26 -56.68 29.53 -14.81
N LYS A 27 -55.85 30.59 -14.72
CA LYS A 27 -54.39 30.44 -14.58
C LYS A 27 -54.03 29.80 -13.25
N ASP A 28 -54.66 30.23 -12.17
CA ASP A 28 -54.35 29.74 -10.82
C ASP A 28 -54.76 28.28 -10.63
N VAL A 29 -55.93 27.86 -11.15
CA VAL A 29 -56.34 26.46 -11.17
C VAL A 29 -55.40 25.63 -12.04
N THR A 30 -55.01 26.14 -13.22
CA THR A 30 -54.09 25.44 -14.11
C THR A 30 -52.72 25.26 -13.46
N ASN A 31 -52.20 26.28 -12.78
CA ASN A 31 -50.92 26.22 -12.11
C ASN A 31 -50.98 25.33 -10.85
N ASN A 32 -51.90 25.61 -9.95
CA ASN A 32 -51.92 25.03 -8.60
C ASN A 32 -52.55 23.63 -8.57
N VAL A 33 -53.39 23.28 -9.56
CA VAL A 33 -54.02 21.97 -9.64
C VAL A 33 -53.43 21.16 -10.78
N HIS A 34 -53.56 21.62 -12.02
CA HIS A 34 -53.21 20.78 -13.17
C HIS A 34 -51.69 20.59 -13.32
N TYR A 35 -50.93 21.68 -13.25
CA TYR A 35 -49.47 21.64 -13.37
C TYR A 35 -48.84 20.94 -12.17
N GLU A 36 -49.23 21.28 -10.94
CA GLU A 36 -48.69 20.63 -9.74
C GLU A 36 -49.05 19.13 -9.67
N ASN A 37 -50.24 18.71 -10.11
CA ASN A 37 -50.57 17.28 -10.24
C ASN A 37 -49.69 16.57 -11.28
N TYR A 38 -49.46 17.20 -12.43
CA TYR A 38 -48.57 16.66 -13.47
C TYR A 38 -47.13 16.57 -12.97
N ARG A 39 -46.63 17.64 -12.36
CA ARG A 39 -45.28 17.75 -11.79
C ARG A 39 -45.05 16.68 -10.74
N SER A 40 -45.99 16.51 -9.82
CA SER A 40 -45.94 15.48 -8.77
C SER A 40 -45.87 14.07 -9.38
N LYS A 41 -46.70 13.76 -10.38
CA LYS A 41 -46.67 12.46 -11.09
C LYS A 41 -45.34 12.23 -11.81
N LYS A 42 -44.79 13.25 -12.47
CA LYS A 42 -43.49 13.13 -13.17
C LYS A 42 -42.34 12.94 -12.21
N LEU A 43 -42.30 13.69 -11.11
CA LEU A 43 -41.27 13.53 -10.08
C LEU A 43 -41.36 12.14 -9.43
N ALA A 44 -42.56 11.70 -9.06
CA ALA A 44 -42.77 10.36 -8.51
C ALA A 44 -42.24 9.26 -9.47
N ALA A 45 -42.55 9.36 -10.76
CA ALA A 45 -42.07 8.42 -11.79
C ALA A 45 -40.53 8.38 -11.91
N VAL A 46 -39.87 9.53 -11.76
CA VAL A 46 -38.40 9.60 -11.78
C VAL A 46 -37.80 9.00 -10.52
N THR A 47 -38.40 9.23 -9.35
CA THR A 47 -37.91 8.70 -8.07
C THR A 47 -38.13 7.19 -7.93
N CYS A 48 -39.21 6.63 -8.48
CA CYS A 48 -39.49 5.19 -8.39
C CYS A 48 -38.77 4.34 -9.45
N ASN A 49 -38.31 4.91 -10.57
CA ASN A 49 -37.57 4.16 -11.60
C ASN A 49 -36.07 3.98 -11.27
N GLY A 50 -35.58 4.53 -10.15
CA GLY A 50 -34.17 4.46 -9.73
C GLY A 50 -33.88 3.55 -8.52
N VAL A 51 -34.90 2.93 -7.91
CA VAL A 51 -34.72 2.09 -6.72
C VAL A 51 -35.52 0.80 -6.88
N ASP A 52 -34.82 -0.33 -6.80
CA ASP A 52 -35.35 -1.69 -6.89
C ASP A 52 -36.61 -1.88 -6.03
N THR A 53 -37.72 -2.17 -6.71
CA THR A 53 -39.06 -2.43 -6.19
C THR A 53 -39.13 -3.73 -5.38
N SER A 54 -38.53 -3.76 -4.19
CA SER A 54 -38.68 -4.89 -3.27
C SER A 54 -38.98 -4.52 -1.80
N LYS A 55 -38.97 -3.23 -1.42
CA LYS A 55 -39.24 -2.81 -0.02
C LYS A 55 -40.34 -1.77 0.19
N ALA A 56 -41.05 -1.33 -0.85
CA ALA A 56 -42.02 -0.25 -0.78
C ALA A 56 -43.44 -0.67 -0.32
N LYS A 57 -43.58 -1.51 0.71
CA LYS A 57 -44.90 -1.80 1.33
C LYS A 57 -45.08 -1.22 2.74
N GLY A 58 -44.07 -0.54 3.30
CA GLY A 58 -44.12 -0.08 4.70
C GLY A 58 -44.07 1.44 4.94
N GLN A 59 -43.95 2.29 3.92
CA GLN A 59 -43.45 3.65 4.12
C GLN A 59 -44.34 4.73 3.48
N LEU A 60 -45.62 4.75 3.85
CA LEU A 60 -46.56 5.83 3.48
C LEU A 60 -46.61 6.97 4.52
N THR A 61 -45.70 7.01 5.50
CA THR A 61 -45.74 7.98 6.62
C THR A 61 -44.64 9.04 6.59
N LYS A 62 -43.71 9.01 5.63
CA LYS A 62 -42.62 10.00 5.52
C LYS A 62 -42.72 10.80 4.22
N SER A 63 -42.50 12.11 4.29
CA SER A 63 -42.41 12.98 3.11
C SER A 63 -41.33 12.46 2.15
N PRO A 64 -41.59 12.35 0.83
CA PRO A 64 -40.63 11.85 -0.15
C PRO A 64 -39.25 12.54 -0.10
N LEU A 65 -39.23 13.82 0.30
CA LEU A 65 -38.01 14.60 0.44
C LEU A 65 -37.13 14.12 1.62
N ALA A 66 -37.76 13.70 2.72
CA ALA A 66 -37.06 13.18 3.89
C ALA A 66 -36.45 11.80 3.61
N GLN A 67 -37.13 10.98 2.80
CA GLN A 67 -36.60 9.67 2.39
C GLN A 67 -35.37 9.82 1.49
N MET A 68 -35.39 10.73 0.50
CA MET A 68 -34.22 11.00 -0.34
C MET A 68 -33.03 11.57 0.45
N GLU A 69 -33.29 12.37 1.49
CA GLU A 69 -32.22 12.87 2.37
C GLU A 69 -31.62 11.76 3.25
N GLU A 70 -32.46 10.87 3.78
CA GLU A 70 -32.04 9.71 4.57
C GLU A 70 -31.18 8.75 3.74
N GLU A 71 -31.63 8.39 2.53
CA GLU A 71 -30.87 7.54 1.59
C GLU A 71 -29.52 8.17 1.19
N ARG A 72 -29.48 9.50 0.96
CA ARG A 72 -28.23 10.21 0.68
C ARG A 72 -27.27 10.14 1.87
N ARG A 73 -27.78 10.32 3.09
CA ARG A 73 -26.97 10.26 4.33
C ARG A 73 -26.40 8.85 4.53
N GLU A 74 -27.21 7.82 4.32
CA GLU A 74 -26.77 6.42 4.39
C GLU A 74 -25.69 6.11 3.34
N HIS A 75 -25.86 6.56 2.10
CA HIS A 75 -24.87 6.37 1.05
C HIS A 75 -23.54 7.04 1.39
N VAL A 76 -23.57 8.30 1.85
CA VAL A 76 -22.35 9.01 2.29
C VAL A 76 -21.67 8.29 3.44
N MET A 77 -22.43 7.80 4.43
CA MET A 77 -21.88 7.05 5.55
C MET A 77 -21.23 5.73 5.10
N LYS A 78 -21.86 5.02 4.15
CA LYS A 78 -21.34 3.79 3.56
C LYS A 78 -20.03 4.04 2.80
N MET A 79 -19.99 5.09 1.98
CA MET A 79 -18.78 5.47 1.25
C MET A 79 -17.64 5.81 2.20
N LYS A 80 -17.91 6.63 3.23
CA LYS A 80 -16.92 6.98 4.25
C LYS A 80 -16.41 5.76 5.02
N LYS A 81 -17.29 4.80 5.33
CA LYS A 81 -16.89 3.53 5.97
C LYS A 81 -15.99 2.70 5.06
N MET A 82 -16.35 2.59 3.79
CA MET A 82 -15.55 1.84 2.82
C MET A 82 -14.17 2.47 2.60
N GLU A 83 -14.09 3.80 2.53
CA GLU A 83 -12.81 4.53 2.49
C GLU A 83 -11.95 4.25 3.72
N ALA A 84 -12.52 4.31 4.92
CA ALA A 84 -11.80 4.03 6.16
C ALA A 84 -11.30 2.57 6.24
N GLU A 85 -12.11 1.60 5.80
CA GLU A 85 -11.71 0.20 5.73
C GLU A 85 -10.57 -0.01 4.71
N MET A 86 -10.66 0.60 3.53
CA MET A 86 -9.59 0.52 2.52
C MET A 86 -8.28 1.14 3.01
N GLU A 87 -8.35 2.30 3.67
CA GLU A 87 -7.18 2.95 4.24
C GLU A 87 -6.54 2.09 5.33
N GLN A 88 -7.34 1.48 6.21
CA GLN A 88 -6.84 0.58 7.25
C GLN A 88 -6.15 -0.66 6.65
N VAL A 89 -6.73 -1.27 5.63
CA VAL A 89 -6.11 -2.42 4.94
C VAL A 89 -4.79 -1.99 4.27
N PHE A 90 -4.76 -0.81 3.67
CA PHE A 90 -3.56 -0.25 3.06
C PHE A 90 -2.46 -0.03 4.10
N GLU A 91 -2.76 0.65 5.19
CA GLU A 91 -1.83 0.92 6.28
C GLU A 91 -1.28 -0.38 6.88
N MET A 92 -2.15 -1.37 7.12
CA MET A 92 -1.75 -2.67 7.64
C MET A 92 -0.80 -3.41 6.66
N LYS A 93 -1.10 -3.39 5.36
CA LYS A 93 -0.22 -3.98 4.32
C LYS A 93 1.12 -3.27 4.25
N VAL A 94 1.14 -1.94 4.31
CA VAL A 94 2.38 -1.15 4.31
C VAL A 94 3.23 -1.48 5.53
N LYS A 95 2.60 -1.55 6.71
CA LYS A 95 3.29 -1.92 7.95
C LYS A 95 3.86 -3.33 7.89
N GLU A 96 3.10 -4.30 7.40
CA GLU A 96 3.56 -5.69 7.23
C GLU A 96 4.75 -5.77 6.26
N LYS A 97 4.68 -5.08 5.12
CA LYS A 97 5.77 -5.05 4.13
C LYS A 97 7.03 -4.38 4.68
N LYS A 98 6.90 -3.25 5.38
CA LYS A 98 8.02 -2.57 6.04
C LYS A 98 8.65 -3.45 7.11
N GLN A 99 7.84 -4.15 7.92
CA GLN A 99 8.35 -5.06 8.94
C GLN A 99 9.10 -6.24 8.30
N LYS A 100 8.53 -6.87 7.26
CA LYS A 100 9.20 -7.96 6.52
C LYS A 100 10.53 -7.53 5.91
N LEU A 101 10.61 -6.31 5.36
CA LEU A 101 11.86 -5.78 4.82
C LEU A 101 12.90 -5.59 5.93
N LYS A 102 12.51 -5.00 7.05
CA LYS A 102 13.39 -4.82 8.22
C LYS A 102 13.93 -6.15 8.76
N ASP A 103 13.06 -7.15 8.89
CA ASP A 103 13.46 -8.48 9.38
C ASP A 103 14.41 -9.17 8.39
N SER A 104 14.14 -9.04 7.08
CA SER A 104 15.01 -9.58 6.03
C SER A 104 16.38 -8.90 6.00
N GLU A 105 16.44 -7.58 6.19
CA GLU A 105 17.68 -6.81 6.26
C GLU A 105 18.51 -7.22 7.49
N SER A 106 17.86 -7.34 8.65
CA SER A 106 18.52 -7.76 9.89
C SER A 106 19.11 -9.18 9.79
N GLU A 107 18.39 -10.12 9.16
CA GLU A 107 18.90 -11.49 8.97
C GLU A 107 20.05 -11.52 7.96
N LEU A 108 20.00 -10.70 6.91
CA LEU A 108 21.09 -10.58 5.95
C LEU A 108 22.35 -10.02 6.60
N GLU A 109 22.22 -8.98 7.42
CA GLU A 109 23.33 -8.38 8.17
C GLU A 109 23.96 -9.41 9.13
N ARG A 110 23.12 -10.16 9.87
CA ARG A 110 23.58 -11.22 10.77
C ARG A 110 24.38 -12.30 10.03
N ARG A 111 23.93 -12.71 8.84
CA ARG A 111 24.64 -13.69 8.00
C ARG A 111 25.96 -13.14 7.48
N HIS A 112 25.96 -11.88 7.05
CA HIS A 112 27.16 -11.19 6.59
C HIS A 112 28.20 -11.08 7.72
N GLU A 113 27.78 -10.69 8.92
CA GLU A 113 28.65 -10.61 10.08
C GLU A 113 29.21 -11.98 10.48
N GLN A 114 28.38 -13.03 10.47
CA GLN A 114 28.84 -14.40 10.74
C GLN A 114 29.87 -14.86 9.70
N MET A 115 29.62 -14.61 8.41
CA MET A 115 30.56 -14.97 7.35
C MET A 115 31.88 -14.21 7.50
N LYS A 116 31.83 -12.93 7.82
CA LYS A 116 33.01 -12.09 8.08
C LYS A 116 33.83 -12.64 9.25
N ARG A 117 33.19 -12.95 10.39
CA ARG A 117 33.87 -13.55 11.55
C ARG A 117 34.53 -14.89 11.20
N ASN A 118 33.87 -15.72 10.40
CA ASN A 118 34.43 -17.00 9.96
C ASN A 118 35.66 -16.80 9.07
N LEU A 119 35.61 -15.86 8.11
CA LEU A 119 36.75 -15.54 7.25
C LEU A 119 37.91 -14.99 8.07
N GLU A 120 37.66 -14.05 8.99
CA GLU A 120 38.69 -13.51 9.88
C GLU A 120 39.34 -14.61 10.75
N ALA A 121 38.57 -15.58 11.24
CA ALA A 121 39.10 -16.72 11.97
C ALA A 121 39.99 -17.60 11.07
N GLN A 122 39.56 -17.91 9.84
CA GLN A 122 40.36 -18.68 8.88
C GLN A 122 41.66 -17.95 8.52
N TYR A 123 41.61 -16.64 8.28
CA TYR A 123 42.81 -15.84 8.03
C TYR A 123 43.79 -15.92 9.21
N LYS A 124 43.31 -15.77 10.45
CA LYS A 124 44.16 -15.90 11.64
C LYS A 124 44.76 -17.29 11.79
N GLU A 125 43.99 -18.34 11.51
CA GLU A 125 44.50 -19.72 11.56
C GLU A 125 45.57 -19.96 10.51
N LEU A 126 45.38 -19.47 9.28
CA LEU A 126 46.37 -19.58 8.20
C LEU A 126 47.64 -18.77 8.52
N GLU A 127 47.49 -17.58 9.10
CA GLU A 127 48.62 -16.75 9.50
C GLU A 127 49.44 -17.41 10.62
N GLU A 128 48.78 -18.01 11.61
CA GLU A 128 49.47 -18.76 12.66
C GLU A 128 50.19 -19.99 12.10
N LYS A 129 49.56 -20.74 11.19
CA LYS A 129 50.21 -21.88 10.51
C LYS A 129 51.44 -21.45 9.71
N ARG A 130 51.36 -20.31 9.00
CA ARG A 130 52.49 -19.73 8.30
C ARG A 130 53.62 -19.39 9.27
N ARG A 131 53.31 -18.71 10.38
CA ARG A 131 54.30 -18.32 11.38
C ARG A 131 54.99 -19.54 11.98
N VAL A 132 54.23 -20.55 12.39
CA VAL A 132 54.80 -21.81 12.94
C VAL A 132 55.70 -22.49 11.92
N PHE A 133 55.28 -22.56 10.65
CA PHE A 133 56.10 -23.15 9.60
C PHE A 133 57.40 -22.37 9.35
N GLU A 134 57.35 -21.04 9.39
CA GLU A 134 58.53 -20.18 9.26
C GLU A 134 59.49 -20.35 10.44
N ASP A 135 58.97 -20.47 11.67
CA ASP A 135 59.77 -20.74 12.87
C ASP A 135 60.42 -22.13 12.82
N GLU A 136 59.67 -23.16 12.42
CA GLU A 136 60.19 -24.52 12.24
C GLU A 136 61.28 -24.58 11.17
N LYS A 137 61.08 -23.89 10.04
CA LYS A 137 62.07 -23.77 8.97
C LYS A 137 63.34 -23.08 9.48
N ALA A 138 63.21 -21.96 10.19
CA ALA A 138 64.34 -21.23 10.75
C ALA A 138 65.13 -22.09 11.76
N ASN A 139 64.42 -22.83 12.63
CA ASN A 139 65.03 -23.75 13.58
C ASN A 139 65.77 -24.90 12.88
N TRP A 140 65.17 -25.50 11.84
CA TRP A 140 65.81 -26.55 11.06
C TRP A 140 67.06 -26.04 10.34
N GLU A 141 67.00 -24.87 9.72
CA GLU A 141 68.16 -24.23 9.07
C GLU A 141 69.29 -23.94 10.08
N ALA A 142 68.95 -23.47 11.28
CA ALA A 142 69.93 -23.25 12.35
C ALA A 142 70.59 -24.57 12.81
N GLN A 143 69.79 -25.63 13.01
CA GLN A 143 70.31 -26.95 13.35
C GLN A 143 71.22 -27.52 12.26
N GLN A 144 70.85 -27.38 10.98
CA GLN A 144 71.70 -27.80 9.86
C GLN A 144 73.03 -27.05 9.85
N ARG A 145 73.03 -25.72 10.03
CA ARG A 145 74.26 -24.92 10.11
C ARG A 145 75.17 -25.37 11.26
N ILE A 146 74.60 -25.64 12.43
CA ILE A 146 75.37 -26.15 13.59
C ILE A 146 75.99 -27.51 13.26
N LEU A 147 75.24 -28.41 12.64
CA LEU A 147 75.72 -29.75 12.28
C LEU A 147 76.85 -29.69 11.24
N GLU A 148 76.72 -28.84 10.23
CA GLU A 148 77.78 -28.61 9.23
C GLU A 148 79.04 -28.04 9.88
N GLN A 149 78.90 -27.06 10.78
CA GLN A 149 80.02 -26.47 11.51
C GLN A 149 80.74 -27.52 12.37
N GLN A 150 79.99 -28.36 13.10
CA GLN A 150 80.55 -29.47 13.89
C GLN A 150 81.31 -30.48 13.03
N LYS A 151 80.77 -30.86 11.86
CA LYS A 151 81.47 -31.75 10.91
C LYS A 151 82.78 -31.14 10.43
N LEU A 152 82.78 -29.85 10.12
CA LEU A 152 83.97 -29.13 9.65
C LEU A 152 85.05 -29.09 10.73
N ASP A 153 84.67 -28.80 11.98
CA ASP A 153 85.59 -28.72 13.11
C ASP A 153 86.12 -30.11 13.53
N ALA A 154 85.29 -31.15 13.44
CA ALA A 154 85.73 -32.54 13.63
C ALA A 154 86.76 -32.97 12.56
N SER A 155 86.51 -32.61 11.29
CA SER A 155 87.43 -32.90 10.18
C SER A 155 88.80 -32.21 10.38
N LYS A 156 88.80 -30.92 10.73
CA LYS A 156 90.03 -30.17 11.07
C LYS A 156 90.80 -30.80 12.24
N THR A 157 90.09 -31.30 13.25
CA THR A 157 90.70 -31.94 14.43
C THR A 157 91.36 -33.27 14.06
N MET A 158 90.68 -34.09 13.25
CA MET A 158 91.25 -35.34 12.71
C MET A 158 92.49 -35.09 11.84
N GLU A 159 92.49 -34.03 11.03
CA GLU A 159 93.64 -33.67 10.19
C GLU A 159 94.86 -33.22 11.01
N LYS A 160 94.62 -32.43 12.08
CA LYS A 160 95.67 -32.05 13.04
C LYS A 160 96.28 -33.27 13.75
N ASN A 161 95.46 -34.24 14.15
CA ASN A 161 95.93 -35.47 14.79
C ASN A 161 96.74 -36.37 13.83
N LYS A 162 96.32 -36.49 12.56
CA LYS A 162 97.11 -37.20 11.53
C LYS A 162 98.47 -36.54 11.26
N LYS A 163 98.55 -35.21 11.29
CA LYS A 163 99.83 -34.48 11.14
C LYS A 163 100.75 -34.69 12.34
N LYS A 164 100.22 -34.79 13.57
CA LYS A 164 101.01 -35.09 14.77
C LYS A 164 101.52 -36.54 14.82
N GLY A 165 100.74 -37.52 14.34
CA GLY A 165 101.14 -38.93 14.31
C GLY A 165 102.17 -39.30 13.23
N LYS A 166 102.49 -38.38 12.30
CA LYS A 166 103.52 -38.56 11.26
C LYS A 166 104.91 -38.05 11.66
N ILE A 167 105.07 -37.50 12.87
CA ILE A 167 106.32 -36.86 13.35
C ILE A 167 107.13 -37.80 14.28
N PHE A 168 106.80 -39.09 14.35
CA PHE A 168 107.60 -40.11 15.03
C PHE A 168 107.90 -41.28 14.09
#